data_AF-C1MNI7-F1
#
_entry.id   AF-C1MNI7-F1
#
_cell.length_a   1.000
_cell.length_b   1.000
_cell.length_c   1.000
_cell.angle_alpha   90.00
_cell.angle_beta   90.00
_cell.angle_gamma   90.00
#
_symmetry.space_group_name_H-M   'P 1'
#
loop_
_entity.id
_entity.type
_entity.pdbx_description
1 polymer ?
#
loop_
_entity_poly.entity_id
_entity_poly.type
_entity_poly.pdbx_seq_one_letter_code
_entity_poly.pdbx_strand_id
1 'polypeptide(L)'
;MASENDDDDDARDARVAAVATTCAPCELRPRAFFVAWSGVLALAFEGFPPAIASAKRALDATLGASLPAENPGSRWAKCTLGCLRDGVTLTREQLAALTRACARFEDALRSPTRRRISRSDDEDDDEDATTANGGRVAVDRLSIVRYACRSLERVASERVVACEGWARARARAGEGEGEDGKEEEEEEEEEARSIHWSPYDPVRVVDADP
;
A
#
# COMPACT_ATOMS: atom_id res chain seq x y z
N MET A 1 15.90 -33.74 -4.03
CA MET A 1 16.17 -33.03 -2.75
C MET A 1 15.65 -31.58 -2.77
N ALA A 2 14.73 -31.20 -3.67
CA ALA A 2 14.12 -29.85 -3.66
C ALA A 2 12.79 -29.80 -2.89
N SER A 3 12.16 -30.95 -2.59
CA SER A 3 10.79 -31.02 -2.09
C SER A 3 10.60 -30.62 -0.62
N GLU A 4 11.60 -30.82 0.24
CA GLU A 4 11.44 -30.56 1.68
C GLU A 4 11.40 -29.05 2.02
N ASN A 5 12.00 -28.19 1.20
CA ASN A 5 12.01 -26.75 1.45
C ASN A 5 10.71 -26.06 0.98
N ASP A 6 10.06 -26.61 -0.04
CA ASP A 6 8.83 -26.02 -0.60
C ASP A 6 7.64 -26.21 0.36
N ASP A 7 7.53 -27.40 0.98
CA ASP A 7 6.47 -27.70 1.95
C ASP A 7 6.54 -26.80 3.19
N ASP A 8 7.75 -26.49 3.66
CA ASP A 8 7.98 -25.62 4.82
C ASP A 8 7.64 -24.15 4.52
N ASP A 9 7.95 -23.68 3.32
CA ASP A 9 7.63 -22.32 2.89
C ASP A 9 6.12 -22.14 2.64
N ASP A 10 5.44 -23.13 2.06
CA ASP A 10 3.98 -23.10 1.89
C ASP A 10 3.24 -23.10 3.24
N ALA A 11 3.72 -23.90 4.19
CA ALA A 11 3.21 -23.90 5.57
C ALA A 11 3.48 -22.57 6.28
N ARG A 12 4.57 -21.87 5.94
CA ARG A 12 4.85 -20.51 6.45
C ARG A 12 3.90 -19.49 5.83
N ASP A 13 3.73 -19.49 4.51
CA ASP A 13 2.82 -18.60 3.78
C ASP A 13 1.37 -18.77 4.26
N ALA A 14 0.95 -20.00 4.57
CA ALA A 14 -0.35 -20.29 5.16
C ALA A 14 -0.53 -19.66 6.56
N ARG A 15 0.52 -19.69 7.40
CA ARG A 15 0.49 -19.07 8.73
C ARG A 15 0.46 -17.54 8.65
N VAL A 16 1.23 -16.94 7.73
CA VAL A 16 1.17 -15.50 7.45
C VAL A 16 -0.25 -15.12 6.99
N ALA A 17 -0.84 -15.91 6.09
CA ALA A 17 -2.20 -15.69 5.60
C ALA A 17 -3.24 -15.76 6.71
N ALA A 18 -3.16 -16.75 7.59
CA ALA A 18 -4.07 -16.86 8.73
C ALA A 18 -4.02 -15.60 9.60
N VAL A 19 -2.83 -15.07 9.91
CA VAL A 19 -2.71 -13.81 10.67
C VAL A 19 -3.30 -12.64 9.88
N ALA A 20 -2.97 -12.51 8.59
CA ALA A 20 -3.44 -11.41 7.76
C ALA A 20 -4.97 -11.38 7.60
N THR A 21 -5.63 -12.54 7.54
CA THR A 21 -7.11 -12.61 7.48
C THR A 21 -7.81 -12.05 8.72
N THR A 22 -7.13 -11.98 9.87
CA THR A 22 -7.68 -11.36 11.11
C THR A 22 -7.56 -9.83 11.12
N CYS A 23 -6.93 -9.24 10.10
CA CYS A 23 -6.86 -7.79 9.99
C CYS A 23 -8.26 -7.25 9.68
N ALA A 24 -8.77 -6.35 10.51
CA ALA A 24 -10.01 -5.64 10.19
C ALA A 24 -9.78 -4.65 9.03
N PRO A 25 -10.81 -4.39 8.19
CA PRO A 25 -10.79 -3.33 7.20
C PRO A 25 -10.42 -1.99 7.85
N CYS A 26 -9.61 -1.20 7.16
CA CYS A 26 -9.15 0.08 7.69
C CYS A 26 -8.84 1.08 6.58
N GLU A 27 -8.41 2.28 6.95
CA GLU A 27 -8.05 3.33 5.99
C GLU A 27 -6.60 3.78 6.21
N LEU A 28 -5.84 3.88 5.14
CA LEU A 28 -4.58 4.59 5.11
C LEU A 28 -4.83 6.06 4.77
N ARG A 29 -4.18 6.95 5.53
CA ARG A 29 -4.31 8.40 5.37
C ARG A 29 -3.01 8.99 4.84
N PRO A 30 -2.97 9.41 3.57
CA PRO A 30 -1.80 10.07 3.01
C PRO A 30 -1.42 11.29 3.84
N ARG A 31 -0.12 11.51 4.03
CA ARG A 31 0.38 12.56 4.91
C ARG A 31 1.37 13.49 4.24
N ALA A 32 2.30 12.96 3.47
CA ALA A 32 3.34 13.75 2.82
C ALA A 32 3.98 13.00 1.67
N PHE A 33 4.41 13.72 0.64
CA PHE A 33 5.38 13.21 -0.31
C PHE A 33 6.78 13.54 0.19
N PHE A 34 7.74 12.64 0.00
CA PHE A 34 9.12 12.90 0.37
C PHE A 34 10.08 12.14 -0.53
N VAL A 35 11.31 12.62 -0.59
CA VAL A 35 12.41 11.94 -1.29
C VAL A 35 13.23 11.20 -0.23
N ALA A 36 13.17 9.88 -0.27
CA ALA A 36 13.97 9.00 0.57
C ALA A 36 15.42 8.92 0.03
N TRP A 37 16.22 8.08 0.69
CA TRP A 37 17.58 7.75 0.29
C TRP A 37 17.68 7.42 -1.21
N SER A 38 18.80 7.79 -1.81
CA SER A 38 19.09 7.51 -3.22
C SER A 38 18.07 8.07 -4.23
N GLY A 39 17.29 9.09 -3.84
CA GLY A 39 16.34 9.75 -4.75
C GLY A 39 15.03 9.00 -4.95
N VAL A 40 14.69 8.06 -4.06
CA VAL A 40 13.40 7.35 -4.12
C VAL A 40 12.27 8.28 -3.70
N LEU A 41 11.32 8.54 -4.60
CA LEU A 41 10.12 9.31 -4.32
C LEU A 41 9.08 8.39 -3.67
N ALA A 42 8.52 8.80 -2.53
CA ALA A 42 7.53 8.02 -1.82
C ALA A 42 6.41 8.88 -1.23
N LEU A 43 5.22 8.28 -1.12
CA LEU A 43 4.09 8.79 -0.37
C LEU A 43 4.11 8.19 1.04
N ALA A 44 4.20 9.04 2.06
CA ALA A 44 4.06 8.68 3.46
C ALA A 44 2.60 8.72 3.90
N PHE A 45 2.22 7.82 4.80
CA PHE A 45 0.92 7.86 5.49
C PHE A 45 1.09 8.32 6.95
N GLU A 46 0.00 8.67 7.64
CA GLU A 46 0.02 9.10 9.06
C GLU A 46 0.60 8.05 10.02
N GLY A 47 0.69 6.80 9.58
CA GLY A 47 1.18 5.65 10.33
C GLY A 47 0.40 4.41 9.91
N PHE A 48 0.73 3.26 10.51
CA PHE A 48 -0.11 2.08 10.35
C PHE A 48 -1.40 2.26 11.15
N PRO A 49 -2.59 2.07 10.53
CA PRO A 49 -3.85 2.00 11.25
C PRO A 49 -3.78 0.91 12.34
N PRO A 50 -4.54 1.04 13.45
CA PRO A 50 -4.49 0.07 14.54
C PRO A 50 -4.70 -1.38 14.10
N ALA A 51 -5.52 -1.63 13.07
CA ALA A 51 -5.73 -2.95 12.48
C ALA A 51 -4.44 -3.53 11.90
N ILE A 52 -3.76 -2.80 11.00
CA ILE A 52 -2.48 -3.23 10.40
C ILE A 52 -1.39 -3.35 11.47
N ALA A 53 -1.32 -2.40 12.41
CA ALA A 53 -0.34 -2.44 13.49
C ALA A 53 -0.53 -3.68 14.39
N SER A 54 -1.78 -4.08 14.66
CA SER A 54 -2.09 -5.32 15.39
C SER A 54 -1.74 -6.55 14.58
N ALA A 55 -2.03 -6.58 13.28
CA ALA A 55 -1.65 -7.69 12.40
C ALA A 55 -0.12 -7.87 12.35
N LYS A 56 0.65 -6.78 12.24
CA LYS A 56 2.14 -6.82 12.32
C LYS A 56 2.63 -7.41 13.64
N ARG A 57 2.09 -6.95 14.79
CA ARG A 57 2.45 -7.53 16.09
C ARG A 57 2.09 -9.01 16.20
N ALA A 58 0.95 -9.42 15.64
CA ALA A 58 0.54 -10.82 15.60
C ALA A 58 1.47 -11.67 14.73
N LEU A 59 1.96 -11.14 13.60
CA LEU A 59 2.99 -11.77 12.78
C LEU A 59 4.28 -11.96 13.56
N ASP A 60 4.76 -10.91 14.23
CA ASP A 60 5.98 -10.98 15.05
C ASP A 60 5.83 -11.99 16.20
N ALA A 61 4.68 -12.01 16.88
CA ALA A 61 4.41 -12.95 17.97
C ALA A 61 4.31 -14.41 17.49
N THR A 62 3.73 -14.64 16.31
CA THR A 62 3.48 -15.99 15.78
C THR A 62 4.69 -16.56 15.05
N LEU A 63 5.43 -15.71 14.34
CA LEU A 63 6.44 -16.09 13.35
C LEU A 63 7.79 -15.41 13.57
N GLY A 64 7.97 -14.55 14.58
CA GLY A 64 9.17 -13.74 14.75
C GLY A 64 10.48 -14.53 14.92
N ALA A 65 10.41 -15.78 15.38
CA ALA A 65 11.57 -16.67 15.41
C ALA A 65 11.93 -17.26 14.03
N SER A 66 10.98 -17.29 13.10
CA SER A 66 11.10 -17.86 11.74
C SER A 66 11.28 -16.81 10.64
N LEU A 67 11.07 -15.53 10.96
CA LEU A 67 11.19 -14.43 10.02
C LEU A 67 12.39 -13.54 10.38
N PRO A 68 13.09 -12.96 9.39
CA PRO A 68 14.08 -11.93 9.65
C PRO A 68 13.46 -10.73 10.36
N ALA A 69 14.25 -10.05 11.20
CA ALA A 69 13.82 -8.82 11.85
C ALA A 69 13.42 -7.76 10.81
N GLU A 70 12.35 -7.03 11.10
CA GLU A 70 11.88 -5.97 10.22
C GLU A 70 12.89 -4.81 10.11
N ASN A 71 13.16 -4.39 8.87
CA ASN A 71 14.01 -3.23 8.57
C ASN A 71 13.41 -1.93 9.13
N PRO A 72 14.22 -1.01 9.68
CA PRO A 72 13.71 0.28 10.19
C PRO A 72 12.89 1.06 9.15
N GLY A 73 13.27 0.95 7.87
CA GLY A 73 12.60 1.63 6.76
C GLY A 73 11.22 1.10 6.39
N SER A 74 10.80 -0.08 6.86
CA SER A 74 9.46 -0.64 6.62
C SER A 74 8.53 -0.56 7.85
N ARG A 75 9.07 -0.12 8.99
CA ARG A 75 8.30 0.10 10.24
C ARG A 75 7.28 1.24 10.14
N TRP A 76 7.26 1.96 9.04
CA TRP A 76 6.38 3.09 8.82
C TRP A 76 5.66 2.94 7.50
N ALA A 77 4.44 3.46 7.47
CA ALA A 77 3.57 3.30 6.34
C ALA A 77 3.99 4.23 5.18
N LYS A 78 4.39 3.65 4.04
CA LYS A 78 4.73 4.38 2.81
C LYS A 78 4.42 3.57 1.53
N CYS A 79 4.22 4.28 0.42
CA CYS A 79 4.20 3.73 -0.92
C CYS A 79 5.34 4.35 -1.74
N THR A 80 6.18 3.53 -2.36
CA THR A 80 7.16 4.02 -3.35
C THR A 80 6.43 4.42 -4.63
N LEU A 81 6.75 5.59 -5.16
CA LEU A 81 6.15 6.14 -6.39
C LEU A 81 7.14 6.10 -7.56
N GLY A 82 8.44 6.16 -7.26
CA GLY A 82 9.48 6.08 -8.27
C GLY A 82 10.87 6.09 -7.65
N CYS A 83 11.86 5.66 -8.42
CA CYS A 83 13.26 5.66 -8.04
C CYS A 83 14.12 6.14 -9.21
N LEU A 84 15.35 6.56 -8.90
CA LEU A 84 16.36 6.79 -9.92
C LEU A 84 16.84 5.45 -10.50
N ARG A 85 17.39 5.51 -11.72
CA ARG A 85 18.14 4.39 -12.30
C ARG A 85 19.46 4.20 -11.53
N ASP A 86 19.96 2.97 -11.57
CA ASP A 86 21.24 2.62 -10.94
C ASP A 86 22.39 3.50 -11.42
N GLY A 87 23.27 3.86 -10.48
CA GLY A 87 24.42 4.71 -10.73
C GLY A 87 24.10 6.19 -10.95
N VAL A 88 22.81 6.58 -10.88
CA VAL A 88 22.39 7.98 -10.96
C VAL A 88 22.14 8.52 -9.56
N THR A 89 22.63 9.74 -9.30
CA THR A 89 22.43 10.45 -8.03
C THR A 89 21.85 11.83 -8.32
N LEU A 90 20.90 12.28 -7.48
CA LEU A 90 20.40 13.65 -7.55
C LEU A 90 21.49 14.65 -7.20
N THR A 91 21.62 15.72 -7.98
CA THR A 91 22.36 16.90 -7.51
C THR A 91 21.59 17.57 -6.37
N ARG A 92 22.27 18.44 -5.61
CA ARG A 92 21.64 19.21 -4.53
C ARG A 92 20.49 20.06 -5.04
N GLU A 93 20.64 20.66 -6.22
CA GLU A 93 19.63 21.49 -6.88
C GLU A 93 18.42 20.66 -7.30
N GLN A 94 18.64 19.46 -7.85
CA GLN A 94 17.58 18.53 -8.23
C GLN A 94 16.80 18.04 -7.02
N LEU A 95 17.51 17.65 -5.94
CA LEU A 95 16.89 17.27 -4.68
C LEU A 95 16.05 18.43 -4.12
N ALA A 96 16.59 19.65 -4.10
CA ALA A 96 15.84 20.82 -3.64
C ALA A 96 14.60 21.10 -4.51
N ALA A 97 14.69 20.89 -5.83
CA ALA A 97 13.55 21.02 -6.74
C ALA A 97 12.47 19.97 -6.48
N LEU A 98 12.85 18.70 -6.29
CA LEU A 98 11.92 17.62 -5.94
C LEU A 98 11.28 17.85 -4.57
N THR A 99 12.03 18.25 -3.55
CA THR A 99 11.47 18.58 -2.23
C THR A 99 10.44 19.70 -2.32
N ARG A 100 10.68 20.74 -3.13
CA ARG A 100 9.69 21.79 -3.38
C ARG A 100 8.46 21.25 -4.11
N ALA A 101 8.63 20.34 -5.06
CA ALA A 101 7.51 19.71 -5.74
C ALA A 101 6.67 18.89 -4.75
N CYS A 102 7.29 18.04 -3.93
CA CYS A 102 6.61 17.29 -2.87
C CYS A 102 5.77 18.19 -1.95
N ALA A 103 6.37 19.28 -1.45
CA ALA A 103 5.69 20.23 -0.57
C ALA A 103 4.44 20.85 -1.21
N ARG A 104 4.47 21.15 -2.52
CA ARG A 104 3.31 21.70 -3.24
C ARG A 104 2.11 20.73 -3.30
N PHE A 105 2.37 19.43 -3.33
CA PHE A 105 1.31 18.43 -3.38
C PHE A 105 0.81 18.02 -1.99
N GLU A 106 1.52 18.37 -0.91
CA GLU A 106 1.03 18.08 0.46
C GLU A 106 -0.29 18.78 0.78
N ASP A 107 -0.50 20.00 0.28
CA ASP A 107 -1.73 20.75 0.52
C ASP A 107 -2.97 20.04 -0.04
N ALA A 108 -2.80 19.35 -1.17
CA ALA A 108 -3.84 18.53 -1.78
C ALA A 108 -4.19 17.30 -0.92
N LEU A 109 -3.21 16.70 -0.24
CA LEU A 109 -3.43 15.56 0.67
C LEU A 109 -4.19 15.97 1.94
N ARG A 110 -3.97 17.22 2.41
CA ARG A 110 -4.54 17.71 3.66
C ARG A 110 -5.89 18.37 3.52
N SER A 111 -6.26 18.78 2.30
CA SER A 111 -7.54 19.44 2.07
C SER A 111 -8.67 18.42 2.21
N PRO A 112 -9.50 18.50 3.27
CA PRO A 112 -10.75 17.74 3.29
C PRO A 112 -11.58 18.32 2.15
N THR A 113 -11.91 17.49 1.18
CA THR A 113 -12.50 17.84 -0.10
C THR A 113 -13.59 18.91 0.03
N ARG A 114 -13.22 20.16 -0.20
CA ARG A 114 -14.12 21.29 -0.47
C ARG A 114 -13.43 22.23 -1.43
N ARG A 115 -13.17 21.74 -2.63
CA ARG A 115 -13.30 22.58 -3.81
C ARG A 115 -14.35 21.95 -4.71
N ARG A 116 -15.61 22.31 -4.44
CA ARG A 116 -16.43 22.78 -5.57
C ARG A 116 -15.61 23.89 -6.18
N ILE A 117 -14.83 23.55 -7.20
CA ILE A 117 -14.41 24.56 -8.17
C ILE A 117 -15.75 25.05 -8.67
N SER A 118 -16.21 26.20 -8.20
CA SER A 118 -17.24 26.97 -8.87
C SER A 118 -16.63 27.37 -10.22
N ARG A 119 -16.60 26.40 -11.13
CA ARG A 119 -16.43 26.63 -12.55
C ARG A 119 -17.71 27.37 -12.91
N SER A 120 -17.49 28.61 -13.35
CA SER A 120 -18.45 29.33 -14.18
C SER A 120 -19.11 28.37 -15.15
N ASP A 121 -20.44 28.46 -15.20
CA ASP A 121 -21.31 27.82 -16.18
C ASP A 121 -20.62 27.80 -17.54
N ASP A 122 -20.33 26.61 -18.07
CA ASP A 122 -20.30 26.26 -19.50
C ASP A 122 -19.59 24.89 -19.68
N GLU A 123 -20.45 23.88 -19.89
CA GLU A 123 -20.30 22.70 -20.78
C GLU A 123 -19.48 21.46 -20.31
N ASP A 124 -20.27 20.38 -20.11
CA ASP A 124 -20.01 18.93 -20.14
C ASP A 124 -19.02 18.30 -19.14
N ASP A 125 -19.60 17.95 -17.98
CA ASP A 125 -19.05 17.21 -16.85
C ASP A 125 -19.01 15.68 -17.10
N ASP A 126 -17.81 15.13 -17.28
CA ASP A 126 -17.48 13.78 -16.78
C ASP A 126 -16.84 13.97 -15.39
N GLU A 127 -17.69 14.05 -14.37
CA GLU A 127 -17.31 14.19 -12.96
C GLU A 127 -16.62 12.89 -12.47
N ASP A 128 -15.29 12.86 -12.54
CA ASP A 128 -14.47 11.80 -11.92
C ASP A 128 -14.62 11.88 -10.38
N ALA A 129 -15.60 11.13 -9.88
CA ALA A 129 -16.04 11.06 -8.48
C ALA A 129 -14.97 10.54 -7.49
N THR A 130 -13.75 10.23 -7.95
CA THR A 130 -12.71 9.59 -7.13
C THR A 130 -11.99 10.54 -6.15
N THR A 131 -12.19 11.86 -6.23
CA THR A 131 -11.47 12.84 -5.38
C THR A 131 -12.17 13.21 -4.06
N ALA A 132 -13.37 12.69 -3.79
CA ALA A 132 -14.16 13.05 -2.60
C ALA A 132 -13.51 12.66 -1.25
N ASN A 133 -12.57 11.70 -1.22
CA ASN A 133 -12.11 11.09 0.02
C ASN A 133 -10.80 11.66 0.60
N GLY A 134 -10.34 12.84 0.17
CA GLY A 134 -9.09 13.44 0.66
C GLY A 134 -7.87 12.53 0.48
N GLY A 135 -7.87 11.69 -0.57
CA GLY A 135 -6.83 10.70 -0.85
C GLY A 135 -6.78 9.50 0.09
N ARG A 136 -7.74 9.32 1.00
CA ARG A 136 -7.81 8.12 1.87
C ARG A 136 -7.90 6.86 1.03
N VAL A 137 -7.10 5.86 1.41
CA VAL A 137 -7.06 4.56 0.73
C VAL A 137 -7.70 3.54 1.63
N ALA A 138 -8.86 3.00 1.22
CA ALA A 138 -9.48 1.88 1.89
C ALA A 138 -8.59 0.64 1.75
N VAL A 139 -8.44 -0.11 2.84
CA VAL A 139 -7.69 -1.36 2.90
C VAL A 139 -8.63 -2.46 3.34
N ASP A 140 -9.04 -3.26 2.37
CA ASP A 140 -9.94 -4.39 2.50
C ASP A 140 -9.28 -5.74 2.18
N ARG A 141 -8.10 -5.68 1.58
CA ARG A 141 -7.30 -6.84 1.19
C ARG A 141 -5.84 -6.61 1.56
N LEU A 142 -5.16 -7.70 1.89
CA LEU A 142 -3.71 -7.74 2.10
C LEU A 142 -3.11 -8.75 1.13
N SER A 143 -2.02 -8.37 0.45
CA SER A 143 -1.25 -9.31 -0.36
C SER A 143 -0.03 -9.80 0.43
N ILE A 144 0.21 -11.10 0.36
CA ILE A 144 1.36 -11.79 0.95
C ILE A 144 2.22 -12.24 -0.21
N VAL A 145 3.37 -11.59 -0.36
CA VAL A 145 4.25 -11.80 -1.50
C VAL A 145 5.59 -12.32 -1.01
N ARG A 146 5.95 -13.53 -1.46
CA ARG A 146 7.30 -14.09 -1.29
C ARG A 146 8.08 -13.81 -2.55
N TYR A 147 9.29 -13.31 -2.38
CA TYR A 147 10.18 -12.99 -3.49
C TYR A 147 11.26 -14.05 -3.65
N ALA A 148 11.52 -14.42 -4.90
CA ALA A 148 12.55 -15.40 -5.27
C ALA A 148 13.97 -14.80 -5.26
N CYS A 149 14.10 -13.50 -4.95
CA CYS A 149 15.36 -12.77 -4.87
C CYS A 149 15.23 -11.53 -3.96
N ARG A 150 16.37 -11.00 -3.51
CA ARG A 150 16.42 -9.84 -2.60
C ARG A 150 16.08 -8.50 -3.27
N SER A 151 16.16 -8.44 -4.60
CA SER A 151 15.81 -7.28 -5.44
C SER A 151 14.31 -7.08 -5.61
N LEU A 152 13.49 -8.05 -5.19
CA LEU A 152 12.02 -8.00 -5.28
C LEU A 152 11.48 -7.90 -6.70
N GLU A 153 12.31 -8.19 -7.69
CA GLU A 153 11.91 -8.14 -9.10
C GLU A 153 11.17 -9.40 -9.55
N ARG A 154 11.31 -10.49 -8.79
CA ARG A 154 10.76 -11.80 -9.13
C ARG A 154 9.92 -12.35 -7.98
N VAL A 155 8.61 -12.35 -8.18
CA VAL A 155 7.64 -12.97 -7.27
C VAL A 155 7.78 -14.50 -7.35
N ALA A 156 7.91 -15.15 -6.20
CA ALA A 156 7.90 -16.60 -6.04
C ALA A 156 6.47 -17.12 -5.78
N SER A 157 5.78 -16.48 -4.84
CA SER A 157 4.37 -16.72 -4.53
C SER A 157 3.69 -15.41 -4.17
N GLU A 158 2.42 -15.30 -4.53
CA GLU A 158 1.53 -14.22 -4.08
C GLU A 158 0.21 -14.83 -3.61
N ARG A 159 -0.28 -14.35 -2.47
CA ARG A 159 -1.58 -14.72 -1.93
C ARG A 159 -2.29 -13.46 -1.44
N VAL A 160 -3.45 -13.17 -2.02
CA VAL A 160 -4.32 -12.08 -1.58
C VAL A 160 -5.34 -12.63 -0.58
N VAL A 161 -5.48 -11.96 0.55
CA VAL A 161 -6.47 -12.28 1.58
C VAL A 161 -7.37 -11.09 1.85
N ALA A 162 -8.66 -11.34 2.01
CA ALA A 162 -9.60 -10.31 2.44
C ALA A 162 -9.48 -10.07 3.96
N CYS A 163 -9.62 -8.82 4.36
CA CYS A 163 -9.72 -8.39 5.75
C CYS A 163 -11.03 -8.90 6.39
N GLU A 164 -10.99 -9.22 7.68
CA GLU A 164 -12.12 -9.80 8.41
C GLU A 164 -13.34 -8.87 8.39
N GLY A 165 -14.48 -9.38 7.93
CA GLY A 165 -15.74 -8.63 7.95
C GLY A 165 -15.94 -7.65 6.79
N TRP A 166 -15.02 -7.58 5.83
CA TRP A 166 -15.21 -6.77 4.61
C TRP A 166 -16.50 -7.12 3.85
N ALA A 167 -16.75 -8.43 3.63
CA ALA A 167 -17.97 -8.89 2.96
C ALA A 167 -19.26 -8.41 3.66
N ARG A 168 -19.25 -8.33 5.01
CA ARG A 168 -20.38 -7.81 5.79
C ARG A 168 -20.51 -6.29 5.70
N ALA A 169 -19.39 -5.58 5.61
CA ALA A 169 -19.39 -4.12 5.45
C ALA A 169 -19.96 -3.73 4.08
N ARG A 170 -19.57 -4.43 3.00
CA ARG A 170 -20.10 -4.20 1.64
C ARG A 170 -21.59 -4.55 1.54
N ALA A 171 -22.03 -5.68 2.11
CA ALA A 171 -23.45 -6.06 2.11
C ALA A 171 -24.34 -4.98 2.76
N ARG A 172 -23.90 -4.38 3.88
CA ARG A 172 -24.63 -3.28 4.53
C ARG A 172 -24.63 -1.97 3.75
N ALA A 173 -23.63 -1.75 2.90
CA ALA A 173 -23.57 -0.57 2.05
C ALA A 173 -24.50 -0.72 0.82
N GLY A 174 -24.71 -1.96 0.34
CA GLY A 174 -25.60 -2.27 -0.79
C GLY A 174 -27.09 -2.35 -0.42
N GLU A 175 -27.45 -2.57 0.85
CA GLU A 175 -28.86 -2.61 1.31
C GLU A 175 -29.55 -1.23 1.38
N GLY A 176 -28.91 -0.16 0.89
CA GLY A 176 -29.43 1.22 0.90
C GLY A 176 -30.03 1.72 -0.41
N GLU A 177 -29.92 0.98 -1.51
CA GLU A 177 -30.43 1.38 -2.83
C GLU A 177 -31.52 0.41 -3.30
N GLY A 178 -32.60 0.98 -3.83
CA GLY A 178 -33.94 0.39 -3.87
C GLY A 178 -34.07 -0.90 -4.69
N GLU A 179 -35.02 -1.74 -4.24
CA GLU A 179 -35.76 -2.64 -5.11
C GLU A 179 -36.37 -1.84 -6.28
N ASP A 180 -35.79 -1.93 -7.47
CA ASP A 180 -36.50 -2.06 -8.75
C ASP A 180 -35.51 -2.06 -9.91
N GLY A 181 -35.28 -3.23 -10.51
CA GLY A 181 -34.48 -3.34 -11.73
C GLY A 181 -33.71 -4.65 -11.79
N LYS A 182 -34.36 -5.68 -12.31
CA LYS A 182 -33.72 -6.96 -12.61
C LYS A 182 -32.96 -6.81 -13.94
N GLU A 183 -31.74 -6.30 -13.89
CA GLU A 183 -30.81 -6.32 -15.03
C GLU A 183 -29.67 -7.30 -14.74
N GLU A 184 -29.32 -8.06 -15.76
CA GLU A 184 -28.33 -9.14 -15.72
C GLU A 184 -26.94 -8.53 -15.47
N GLU A 185 -26.41 -8.68 -14.26
CA GLU A 185 -25.04 -8.26 -13.92
C GLU A 185 -24.04 -9.21 -14.60
N GLU A 186 -23.40 -8.71 -15.66
CA GLU A 186 -22.08 -9.18 -16.09
C GLU A 186 -21.07 -8.83 -14.98
N GLU A 187 -20.49 -9.84 -14.33
CA GLU A 187 -19.36 -9.68 -13.41
C GLU A 187 -18.14 -9.18 -14.20
N GLU A 188 -18.03 -7.86 -14.39
CA GLU A 188 -16.74 -7.23 -14.65
C GLU A 188 -15.92 -7.34 -13.36
N GLU A 189 -14.96 -8.28 -13.34
CA GLU A 189 -13.86 -8.28 -12.38
C GLU A 189 -13.10 -6.95 -12.52
N GLU A 190 -13.49 -5.94 -11.74
CA GLU A 190 -12.66 -4.75 -11.54
C GLU A 190 -11.29 -5.22 -11.06
N GLU A 191 -10.31 -5.14 -11.95
CA GLU A 191 -8.90 -5.42 -11.70
C GLU A 191 -8.39 -4.43 -10.66
N ALA A 192 -8.62 -4.75 -9.39
CA ALA A 192 -8.15 -3.97 -8.26
C ALA A 192 -6.63 -3.83 -8.37
N ARG A 193 -6.18 -2.64 -8.79
CA ARG A 193 -4.75 -2.33 -8.93
C ARG A 193 -4.06 -2.58 -7.60
N SER A 194 -3.32 -3.69 -7.52
CA SER A 194 -2.63 -4.10 -6.31
C SER A 194 -1.51 -3.09 -6.01
N ILE A 195 -1.68 -2.33 -4.93
CA ILE A 195 -0.61 -1.47 -4.42
C ILE A 195 0.36 -2.39 -3.70
N HIS A 196 1.42 -2.79 -4.40
CA HIS A 196 2.43 -3.69 -3.85
C HIS A 196 3.30 -2.97 -2.80
N TRP A 197 3.31 -3.48 -1.57
CA TRP A 197 4.20 -3.02 -0.50
C TRP A 197 5.43 -3.90 -0.42
N SER A 198 6.62 -3.33 -0.56
CA SER A 198 7.85 -4.09 -0.33
C SER A 198 8.70 -3.54 0.83
N PRO A 199 9.06 -4.39 1.82
CA PRO A 199 9.88 -4.00 2.96
C PRO A 199 11.41 -4.05 2.71
N TYR A 200 11.86 -4.44 1.52
CA TYR A 200 13.29 -4.57 1.22
C TYR A 200 13.78 -3.52 0.22
N ASP A 201 14.30 -2.42 0.75
CA ASP A 201 15.37 -1.70 0.04
C ASP A 201 16.68 -2.41 0.46
N PRO A 202 17.50 -2.95 -0.46
CA PRO A 202 18.78 -3.54 -0.07
C PRO A 202 19.68 -2.44 0.50
N VAL A 203 19.62 -2.28 1.83
CA VAL A 203 20.59 -1.49 2.58
C VAL A 203 21.95 -2.17 2.40
N ARG A 204 22.70 -1.72 1.39
CA ARG A 204 24.16 -1.83 1.44
C ARG A 204 24.60 -0.84 2.51
N VAL A 205 24.82 -1.35 3.71
CA VAL A 205 25.68 -0.68 4.68
C VAL A 205 27.05 -0.60 4.00
N VAL A 206 27.37 0.57 3.46
CA VAL A 206 28.76 0.91 3.17
C VAL A 206 29.34 1.20 4.54
N ASP A 207 30.18 0.29 5.04
CA ASP A 207 31.03 0.57 6.18
C ASP A 207 31.86 1.81 5.84
N ALA A 208 31.43 2.96 6.33
CA ALA A 208 32.27 4.13 6.47
C ALA A 208 33.03 3.96 7.78
N ASP A 209 34.10 3.17 7.73
CA ASP A 209 35.18 3.30 8.72
C ASP A 209 35.95 4.61 8.39
N PRO A 210 36.36 5.40 9.40
CA PRO A 210 36.94 6.72 9.21
C PRO A 210 38.36 6.73 8.60
#